data_AF-Q1DBN6-F1
#
_entry.id   AF-Q1DBN6-F1
#
_cell.length_a   1.000
_cell.length_b   1.000
_cell.length_c   1.000
_cell.angle_alpha   90.00
_cell.angle_beta   90.00
_cell.angle_gamma   90.00
#
_symmetry.space_group_name_H-M   'P 1'
#
loop_
_entity.id
_entity.type
_entity.pdbx_description
1 polymer ?
#
loop_
_entity_poly.entity_id
_entity_poly.type
_entity_poly.pdbx_seq_one_letter_code
_entity_poly.pdbx_strand_id
1 'polypeptide(L)' 'MLEEPSGLFNSSLDGNNRRAIDIHEGEALDAKAFKALIRAAVALNTSSGKKPTKRSK' A
#
# COMPACT_ATOMS: atom_id res chain seq x y z
N MET A 1 -5.88 -6.20 -6.07
CA MET A 1 -4.59 -5.48 -6.09
C MET A 1 -4.90 -3.99 -6.08
N LEU A 2 -4.18 -3.18 -5.31
CA LEU A 2 -4.41 -1.74 -5.26
C LEU A 2 -3.83 -1.11 -6.52
N GLU A 3 -4.68 -0.55 -7.38
CA GLU A 3 -4.23 0.25 -8.53
C GLU A 3 -3.67 1.58 -8.01
N GLU A 4 -2.45 1.91 -8.43
CA GLU A 4 -1.72 3.09 -7.96
C GLU A 4 -1.24 3.87 -9.18
N PRO A 5 -1.97 4.92 -9.59
CA PRO A 5 -1.62 5.70 -10.78
C PRO A 5 -0.52 6.73 -10.53
N SER A 6 -0.17 7.02 -9.27
CA SER A 6 0.83 8.02 -8.91
C SER A 6 2.27 7.54 -9.09
N GLY A 7 2.49 6.23 -9.27
CA GLY A 7 3.82 5.64 -9.35
C GLY A 7 4.61 5.73 -8.04
N LEU A 8 3.93 5.85 -6.90
CA LEU A 8 4.58 6.06 -5.59
C LEU A 8 5.43 4.88 -5.14
N PHE A 9 5.05 3.66 -5.53
CA PHE A 9 5.81 2.45 -5.23
C PHE A 9 7.02 2.32 -6.15
N ASN A 10 8.20 2.60 -5.62
CA ASN A 10 9.48 2.53 -6.33
C ASN A 10 10.31 1.28 -5.96
N SER A 11 9.90 0.53 -4.94
CA SER A 11 10.60 -0.68 -4.48
C SER A 11 9.65 -1.85 -4.25
N SER A 12 10.18 -3.06 -4.38
CA SER A 12 9.43 -4.30 -4.14
C SER A 12 10.13 -5.10 -3.05
N LEU A 13 9.37 -5.48 -2.02
CA LEU A 13 9.80 -6.50 -1.08
C LEU A 13 9.37 -7.83 -1.70
N ASP A 14 10.33 -8.71 -1.99
CA ASP A 14 10.06 -10.05 -2.52
C ASP A 14 8.95 -10.72 -1.70
N GLY A 15 7.78 -10.88 -2.32
CA GLY A 15 6.55 -11.24 -1.64
C GLY A 15 5.31 -10.79 -2.41
N ASN A 16 4.51 -11.77 -2.84
CA ASN A 16 3.33 -11.67 -3.71
C ASN A 16 2.27 -10.59 -3.36
N ASN A 17 2.36 -9.93 -2.20
CA ASN A 17 1.39 -8.93 -1.72
C ASN A 17 2.02 -7.68 -1.07
N ARG A 18 3.34 -7.48 -1.16
CA ARG A 18 4.01 -6.32 -0.52
C ARG A 18 4.61 -5.40 -1.59
N ARG A 19 4.36 -4.10 -1.44
CA ARG A 19 4.97 -3.02 -2.24
C ARG A 19 5.59 -2.00 -1.29
N ALA A 20 6.75 -1.46 -1.64
CA ALA A 20 7.51 -0.54 -0.80
C ALA A 20 7.73 0.81 -1.50
N ILE A 21 7.94 1.83 -0.68
CA ILE A 21 8.31 3.18 -1.09
C ILE A 21 9.59 3.50 -0.34
N ASP A 22 10.71 3.54 -1.04
CA ASP A 22 11.95 4.06 -0.52
C ASP A 22 11.92 5.59 -0.65
N ILE A 23 12.11 6.28 0.47
CA ILE A 23 12.17 7.74 0.52
C ILE A 23 13.59 8.11 0.91
N HIS A 24 14.28 8.84 0.03
CA HIS A 24 15.65 9.29 0.30
C HIS A 24 15.67 10.60 1.08
N GLU A 25 16.77 10.85 1.77
CA GLU A 25 16.99 12.12 2.45
C GLU A 25 17.00 13.28 1.43
N GLY A 26 16.20 14.31 1.69
CA GLY A 26 16.02 15.46 0.78
C GLY A 26 14.98 15.24 -0.33
N GLU A 27 14.39 14.04 -0.44
CA GLU A 27 13.34 13.75 -1.42
C GLU A 27 12.00 14.36 -0.99
N ALA A 28 11.33 15.04 -1.92
CA ALA A 28 10.00 15.59 -1.68
C ALA A 28 8.93 14.56 -2.03
N LEU A 29 8.29 13.99 -1.02
CA LEU A 29 7.13 13.11 -1.20
C LEU A 29 5.87 13.94 -1.49
N ASP A 30 5.14 13.60 -2.55
CA ASP A 30 3.82 14.19 -2.79
C ASP A 30 2.83 13.75 -1.71
N ALA A 31 2.58 14.65 -0.75
CA ALA A 31 1.68 14.40 0.36
C ALA A 31 0.22 14.16 -0.07
N LYS A 32 -0.22 14.69 -1.20
CA LYS A 32 -1.58 14.48 -1.73
C LYS A 32 -1.69 13.07 -2.30
N ALA A 33 -0.73 12.67 -3.12
CA ALA A 33 -0.66 11.32 -3.67
C ALA A 33 -0.52 10.28 -2.53
N PHE A 34 0.35 10.54 -1.55
CA PHE A 34 0.55 9.64 -0.42
C PHE A 34 -0.71 9.47 0.44
N LYS A 35 -1.44 10.57 0.74
CA LYS A 35 -2.72 10.47 1.44
C LYS A 35 -3.77 9.70 0.62
N ALA A 36 -3.81 9.89 -0.70
CA ALA A 36 -4.73 9.17 -1.57
C ALA A 36 -4.43 7.66 -1.54
N LEU A 37 -3.16 7.28 -1.60
CA LEU A 37 -2.71 5.89 -1.48
C LEU A 37 -3.21 5.24 -0.18
N ILE A 38 -3.00 5.90 0.97
CA ILE A 38 -3.45 5.37 2.27
C ILE A 38 -4.98 5.21 2.31
N ARG A 39 -5.73 6.19 1.80
CA ARG A 39 -7.21 6.10 1.75
C ARG A 39 -7.68 4.95 0.86
N ALA A 40 -7.06 4.77 -0.29
CA ALA A 40 -7.39 3.68 -1.21
C ALA A 40 -7.05 2.31 -0.60
N ALA A 41 -5.93 2.18 0.12
CA ALA A 41 -5.57 0.98 0.87
C ALA A 41 -6.58 0.67 2.01
N VAL A 42 -7.01 1.70 2.75
CA VAL A 42 -8.07 1.54 3.77
C VAL A 42 -9.36 1.06 3.12
N ALA A 43 -9.81 1.73 2.05
CA ALA A 43 -11.04 1.35 1.33
C ALA A 43 -10.99 -0.11 0.87
N LEU A 44 -9.86 -0.54 0.28
CA LEU A 44 -9.64 -1.92 -0.15
C LEU A 44 -9.70 -2.91 1.03
N ASN A 45 -9.05 -2.59 2.15
CA ASN A 45 -9.05 -3.45 3.34
C ASN A 45 -10.41 -3.51 4.04
N THR A 46 -11.21 -2.45 3.93
CA THR A 46 -12.57 -2.39 4.50
C THR A 46 -13.62 -3.00 3.60
N SER A 47 -13.45 -2.93 2.27
CA SER A 47 -14.37 -3.52 1.30
C SER A 47 -14.19 -5.03 1.17
N SER A 48 -12.96 -5.50 1.34
CA SER A 48 -12.66 -6.91 1.57
C SER A 48 -12.95 -7.27 3.02
N GLY A 49 -14.23 -7.50 3.34
CA GLY A 49 -14.63 -8.03 4.64
C GLY A 49 -13.74 -9.23 5.00
N LYS A 50 -12.85 -9.06 5.98
CA LYS A 50 -11.93 -10.11 6.43
C LYS A 50 -12.74 -11.38 6.69
N LYS A 51 -12.64 -12.39 5.83
CA LYS A 51 -12.90 -13.76 6.28
C LYS A 51 -11.91 -13.98 7.43
N PRO A 52 -12.37 -14.32 8.64
CA PRO A 52 -11.46 -14.55 9.76
C PRO A 52 -10.50 -15.64 9.31
N THR A 53 -9.22 -15.30 9.20
CA THR A 53 -8.20 -16.30 8.95
C THR A 53 -8.22 -17.17 10.22
N LYS A 54 -8.70 -18.41 10.10
CA LYS A 54 -8.56 -19.37 11.19
C LYS A 54 -7.08 -19.41 11.53
N ARG A 55 -6.74 -18.97 12.75
CA ARG A 55 -5.41 -19.23 13.33
C ARG A 55 -5.25 -20.74 13.37
N SER A 56 -4.38 -21.28 12.52
CA SER A 56 -3.95 -22.66 12.64
C SER A 56 -3.07 -22.74 13.89
N LYS A 57 -3.49 -23.59 14.82
CA LYS A 57 -2.79 -23.93 16.06
C LYS A 57 -1.58 -24.80 15.76
#